data_AF-A0A0A0NAL7-F1
#
_entry.id   AF-A0A0A0NAL7-F1
#
_cell.length_a   1.000
_cell.length_b   1.000
_cell.length_c   1.000
_cell.angle_alpha   90.00
_cell.angle_beta   90.00
_cell.angle_gamma   90.00
#
_symmetry.space_group_name_H-M   'P 1'
#
loop_
_entity.id
_entity.type
_entity.pdbx_description
1 polymer ?
#
loop_
_entity_poly.entity_id
_entity_poly.type
_entity_poly.pdbx_seq_one_letter_code
_entity_poly.pdbx_strand_id
1 'polypeptide(L)'
;MAAKWYYRWFADGVVHDAPVDEEIERIEREIPGVRIDVVPEEGQRLSQMEQQDSYSFELAHIFTGGDSEEDLREKYDRCVAALNLLFDAGAPGARREQHG
;
A
#
# COMPACT_ATOMS: atom_id res chain seq x y z
N MET A 1 8.83 -19.51 -8.31
CA MET A 1 9.18 -18.17 -8.84
C MET A 1 8.98 -17.13 -7.73
N ALA A 2 9.65 -15.98 -7.82
CA ALA A 2 9.44 -14.87 -6.89
C ALA A 2 9.57 -13.53 -7.60
N ALA A 3 8.85 -12.51 -7.13
CA ALA A 3 8.89 -11.16 -7.66
C ALA A 3 8.83 -10.13 -6.53
N LYS A 4 9.47 -8.98 -6.74
CA LYS A 4 9.34 -7.78 -5.91
C LYS A 4 8.58 -6.73 -6.73
N TRP A 5 7.53 -6.19 -6.13
CA TRP A 5 6.66 -5.19 -6.71
C TRP A 5 6.76 -3.89 -5.91
N TYR A 6 6.70 -2.77 -6.61
CA TYR A 6 6.71 -1.43 -6.02
C TYR A 6 5.30 -0.88 -6.12
N TYR A 7 4.57 -0.88 -5.00
CA TYR A 7 3.26 -0.28 -4.94
C TYR A 7 3.40 1.24 -4.80
N ARG A 8 2.95 1.99 -5.81
CA ARG A 8 3.19 3.43 -5.94
C ARG A 8 1.90 4.22 -6.09
N TRP A 9 1.92 5.44 -5.54
CA TRP A 9 0.85 6.41 -5.62
C TRP A 9 1.30 7.67 -6.35
N PHE A 10 0.41 8.29 -7.14
CA PHE A 10 0.79 9.33 -8.12
C PHE A 10 0.28 10.75 -7.77
N ALA A 11 -0.34 10.93 -6.61
CA ALA A 11 -0.78 12.23 -6.12
C ALA A 11 -0.12 12.56 -4.77
N ASP A 12 0.28 13.81 -4.55
CA ASP A 12 0.77 14.23 -3.23
C ASP A 12 -0.35 14.13 -2.18
N GLY A 13 0.04 13.78 -0.95
CA GLY A 13 -0.87 13.55 0.16
C GLY A 13 -0.13 13.46 1.48
N VAL A 14 -0.87 13.57 2.58
CA VAL A 14 -0.38 13.21 3.92
C VAL A 14 -0.91 11.83 4.22
N VAL A 15 -0.03 10.91 4.62
CA VAL A 15 -0.43 9.59 5.09
C VAL A 15 -1.07 9.78 6.46
N HIS A 16 -2.39 9.70 6.53
CA HIS A 16 -3.14 9.96 7.76
C HIS A 16 -3.14 8.76 8.69
N ASP A 17 -3.47 7.58 8.16
CA ASP A 17 -3.28 6.31 8.86
C ASP A 17 -2.51 5.36 7.92
N ALA A 18 -1.28 5.04 8.30
CA ALA A 18 -0.55 3.94 7.68
C ALA A 18 -1.05 2.61 8.28
N PRO A 19 -1.17 1.52 7.49
CA PRO A 19 -1.49 0.21 8.02
C PRO A 19 -0.55 -0.16 9.17
N VAL A 20 -1.11 -0.59 10.31
CA VAL A 20 -0.30 -1.10 11.41
C VAL A 20 0.18 -2.52 11.13
N ASP A 21 1.24 -2.94 11.81
CA ASP A 21 1.87 -4.25 11.62
C ASP A 21 0.84 -5.41 11.70
N GLU A 22 -0.14 -5.35 12.62
CA GLU A 22 -1.14 -6.41 12.76
C GLU A 22 -2.07 -6.55 11.54
N GLU A 23 -2.35 -5.44 10.86
CA GLU A 23 -3.18 -5.44 9.65
C GLU A 23 -2.41 -6.00 8.46
N ILE A 24 -1.12 -5.66 8.36
CA ILE A 24 -0.21 -6.23 7.37
C ILE A 24 -0.06 -7.73 7.58
N GLU A 25 0.21 -8.18 8.81
CA GLU A 25 0.31 -9.60 9.16
C GLU A 25 -0.98 -10.37 8.86
N ARG A 26 -2.15 -9.72 8.96
CA ARG A 26 -3.42 -10.34 8.55
C ARG A 26 -3.44 -10.57 7.03
N ILE A 27 -3.06 -9.58 6.23
CA ILE A 27 -3.00 -9.71 4.77
C ILE A 27 -2.02 -10.83 4.37
N GLU A 28 -0.84 -10.86 4.97
CA GLU A 28 0.17 -11.89 4.69
C GLU A 28 -0.32 -13.30 5.03
N ARG A 29 -1.11 -13.46 6.11
CA ARG A 29 -1.73 -14.74 6.47
C ARG A 29 -2.84 -15.16 5.52
N GLU A 30 -3.62 -14.21 4.99
CA GLU A 30 -4.72 -14.47 4.05
C GLU A 30 -4.24 -14.74 2.61
N ILE A 31 -3.02 -14.32 2.27
CA ILE A 31 -2.41 -14.48 0.96
C ILE A 31 -1.07 -15.23 1.12
N PRO A 32 -1.07 -16.57 1.18
CA PRO A 32 0.15 -17.34 1.39
C PRO A 32 1.23 -17.04 0.36
N GLY A 33 2.46 -16.89 0.84
CA GLY A 33 3.63 -16.64 -0.01
C GLY A 33 3.82 -15.16 -0.39
N VAL A 34 3.20 -14.23 0.34
CA VAL A 34 3.50 -12.80 0.20
C VAL A 34 4.19 -12.24 1.44
N ARG A 35 4.94 -11.15 1.23
CA ARG A 35 5.44 -10.27 2.28
C ARG A 35 5.23 -8.83 1.88
N ILE A 36 4.83 -7.97 2.80
CA ILE A 36 4.55 -6.55 2.56
C ILE A 36 5.38 -5.72 3.53
N ASP A 37 6.20 -4.81 3.00
CA ASP A 37 6.90 -3.81 3.79
C ASP A 37 6.33 -2.43 3.41
N VAL A 38 5.61 -1.79 4.35
CA VAL A 38 5.08 -0.41 4.19
C VAL A 38 6.24 0.58 4.28
N VAL A 39 6.26 1.57 3.38
CA VAL A 39 7.38 2.53 3.25
C VAL A 39 7.14 3.83 4.03
N PRO A 40 5.98 4.52 3.92
CA PRO A 40 5.76 5.76 4.65
C PRO A 40 5.36 5.52 6.10
N GLU A 41 5.79 6.41 6.98
CA GLU A 41 5.33 6.47 8.37
C GLU A 41 4.01 7.24 8.49
N GLU A 42 3.24 6.97 9.55
CA GLU A 42 2.03 7.74 9.87
C GLU A 42 2.36 9.23 10.03
N GLY A 43 1.51 10.10 9.47
CA GLY A 43 1.71 11.55 9.47
C GLY A 43 2.76 12.05 8.49
N GLN A 44 3.44 11.17 7.75
CA GLN A 44 4.43 11.56 6.76
C GLN A 44 3.75 12.14 5.52
N ARG A 45 4.28 13.28 5.04
CA ARG A 45 3.88 13.85 3.76
C ARG A 45 4.65 13.16 2.64
N LEU A 46 3.93 12.65 1.64
CA LEU A 46 4.52 11.91 0.53
C LEU A 46 5.56 12.77 -0.23
N SER A 47 5.25 14.04 -0.50
CA SER A 47 6.21 15.00 -1.10
C SER A 47 7.46 15.31 -0.27
N GLN A 48 7.52 14.89 1.00
CA GLN A 48 8.71 15.04 1.86
C GLN A 48 9.54 13.76 1.97
N MET A 49 9.13 12.66 1.31
CA MET A 49 9.92 11.43 1.26
C MET A 49 11.17 11.64 0.40
N GLU A 50 12.34 11.30 0.95
CA GLU A 50 13.60 11.34 0.21
C GLU A 50 13.62 10.26 -0.89
N GLN A 51 14.32 10.55 -2.01
CA GLN A 51 14.59 9.60 -3.10
C GLN A 51 13.41 9.17 -4.00
N GLN A 52 12.38 10.01 -4.17
CA GLN A 52 11.26 9.71 -5.09
C GLN A 52 11.51 10.31 -6.49
N ASP A 53 11.35 9.51 -7.55
CA ASP A 53 11.19 10.01 -8.92
C ASP A 53 10.02 11.00 -8.96
N SER A 54 10.18 12.14 -9.63
CA SER A 54 9.44 13.40 -9.45
C SER A 54 7.89 13.41 -9.42
N TYR A 55 7.17 12.28 -9.55
CA TYR A 55 5.70 12.23 -9.53
C TYR A 55 5.10 10.92 -8.99
N SER A 56 5.89 10.04 -8.37
CA SER A 56 5.36 8.79 -7.77
C SER A 56 5.97 8.54 -6.41
N PHE A 57 5.13 8.15 -5.45
CA PHE A 57 5.51 7.86 -4.08
C PHE A 57 5.36 6.38 -3.79
N GLU A 58 6.40 5.74 -3.28
CA GLU A 58 6.37 4.34 -2.85
C GLU A 58 5.56 4.19 -1.56
N LEU A 59 4.45 3.46 -1.61
CA LEU A 59 3.62 3.17 -0.45
C LEU A 59 3.98 1.84 0.20
N ALA A 60 4.32 0.83 -0.59
CA ALA A 60 4.71 -0.47 -0.08
C ALA A 60 5.60 -1.25 -1.06
N HIS A 61 6.47 -2.09 -0.53
CA HIS A 61 7.11 -3.16 -1.26
C HIS A 61 6.33 -4.45 -1.04
N ILE A 62 5.90 -5.09 -2.12
CA ILE A 62 5.19 -6.36 -2.06
C ILE A 62 6.08 -7.42 -2.67
N PHE A 63 6.36 -8.48 -1.91
CA PHE A 63 7.09 -9.65 -2.38
C PHE A 63 6.09 -10.78 -2.56
N THR A 64 6.12 -11.44 -3.71
CA THR A 64 5.24 -12.58 -4.00
C THR A 64 6.08 -13.78 -4.38
N GLY A 65 5.79 -14.95 -3.82
CA GLY A 65 6.31 -16.25 -4.22
C GLY A 65 5.20 -17.13 -4.77
N GLY A 66 5.52 -17.93 -5.78
CA GLY A 66 4.48 -18.64 -6.53
C GLY A 66 4.98 -19.62 -7.59
N ASP A 67 4.07 -20.43 -8.12
CA ASP A 67 4.39 -21.51 -9.07
C ASP A 67 4.34 -21.07 -10.54
N SER A 68 3.83 -19.87 -10.82
CA SER A 68 3.72 -19.30 -12.17
C SER A 68 3.64 -17.77 -12.12
N GLU A 69 3.92 -17.09 -13.24
CA GLU A 69 3.79 -15.63 -13.32
C GLU A 69 2.36 -15.13 -13.06
N GLU A 70 1.36 -15.92 -13.48
CA GLU A 70 -0.06 -15.63 -13.20
C GLU A 70 -0.34 -15.65 -11.69
N ASP A 71 0.12 -16.68 -10.97
CA ASP A 71 -0.02 -16.77 -9.51
C ASP A 71 0.70 -15.63 -8.78
N LEU A 72 1.88 -15.20 -9.27
CA LEU A 72 2.56 -14.02 -8.72
C LEU A 72 1.72 -12.74 -8.90
N ARG A 73 1.12 -12.56 -10.07
CA ARG A 73 0.29 -11.39 -10.38
C ARG A 73 -1.01 -11.40 -9.57
N GLU A 74 -1.70 -12.53 -9.48
CA GLU A 74 -2.94 -12.64 -8.69
C GLU A 74 -2.70 -12.31 -7.20
N LYS A 75 -1.58 -12.79 -6.64
CA LYS A 75 -1.17 -12.45 -5.26
C LYS A 75 -0.91 -10.95 -5.11
N TYR A 76 -0.20 -10.36 -6.06
CA TYR A 76 0.03 -8.91 -6.06
C TYR A 76 -1.27 -8.11 -6.12
N ASP A 77 -2.19 -8.46 -7.02
CA ASP A 77 -3.47 -7.76 -7.17
C ASP A 77 -4.32 -7.85 -5.90
N ARG A 78 -4.32 -9.01 -5.23
CA ARG A 78 -4.99 -9.19 -3.93
C ARG A 78 -4.36 -8.35 -2.83
N CYS A 79 -3.03 -8.27 -2.75
CA CYS A 79 -2.34 -7.41 -1.79
C CYS A 79 -2.68 -5.93 -2.01
N VAL A 80 -2.65 -5.46 -3.26
CA VAL A 80 -2.99 -4.07 -3.61
C VAL A 80 -4.43 -3.75 -3.25
N ALA A 81 -5.38 -4.65 -3.53
CA ALA A 81 -6.77 -4.45 -3.15
C ALA A 81 -6.95 -4.34 -1.63
N ALA A 82 -6.29 -5.19 -0.85
CA ALA A 82 -6.35 -5.15 0.61
C ALA A 82 -5.72 -3.88 1.18
N LEU A 83 -4.53 -3.50 0.69
CA LEU A 83 -3.86 -2.26 1.11
C LEU A 83 -4.69 -1.03 0.78
N ASN A 84 -5.30 -0.96 -0.40
CA ASN A 84 -6.19 0.14 -0.77
C ASN A 84 -7.36 0.33 0.21
N LEU A 85 -7.95 -0.76 0.69
CA LEU A 85 -9.02 -0.70 1.68
C LEU A 85 -8.53 -0.15 3.03
N LEU A 86 -7.28 -0.45 3.43
CA LEU A 86 -6.69 0.08 4.66
C LEU A 86 -6.39 1.58 4.54
N PHE A 87 -5.78 2.00 3.42
CA PHE A 87 -5.50 3.41 3.16
C PHE A 87 -6.78 4.26 3.01
N ASP A 88 -7.87 3.69 2.47
CA ASP A 88 -9.17 4.38 2.38
C ASP A 88 -9.91 4.43 3.73
N ALA A 89 -9.79 3.37 4.55
CA ALA A 89 -10.32 3.37 5.92
C ALA A 89 -9.60 4.39 6.81
N GLY A 90 -8.32 4.66 6.52
CA GLY A 90 -7.46 5.67 7.12
C GLY A 90 -7.71 7.13 6.71
N ALA A 91 -8.85 7.43 6.11
CA ALA A 91 -9.26 8.80 5.82
C ALA A 91 -10.23 9.33 6.91
N PRO A 92 -9.76 9.86 8.05
CA PRO A 92 -10.61 10.60 8.97
C PRO A 92 -10.82 12.01 8.40
N GLY A 93 -11.64 12.12 7.36
CA GLY A 93 -11.77 13.40 6.68
C GLY A 93 -12.60 13.40 5.41
N ALA A 94 -13.73 12.68 5.37
CA ALA A 94 -14.82 13.14 4.53
C ALA A 94 -15.15 14.58 4.96
N ARG A 95 -14.61 15.57 4.23
CA ARG A 95 -15.11 16.93 4.30
C ARG A 95 -16.61 16.81 4.05
N ARG A 96 -17.39 17.05 5.10
CA ARG A 96 -18.79 17.44 4.98
C ARG A 96 -18.80 18.71 4.15
N GLU A 97 -18.92 18.57 2.84
CA GLU A 97 -19.38 19.67 2.00
C GLU A 97 -20.87 19.82 2.29
N GLN A 98 -21.15 20.59 3.35
CA GLN A 98 -22.40 21.31 3.47
C GLN A 98 -22.38 22.42 2.39
N HIS A 99 -22.83 22.06 1.20
CA HIS A 99 -23.47 23.00 0.28
C HIS A 99 -24.93 22.51 0.23
N GLY A 100 -25.95 23.25 0.64
CA GLY A 100 -26.17 24.69 0.68
C GLY A 100 -27.58 24.89 0.18
#